data_AF-A0AA36MUI6-F1
#
_entry.id   AF-A0AA36MUI6-F1
#
_cell.length_a   1.000
_cell.length_b   1.000
_cell.length_c   1.000
_cell.angle_alpha   90.00
_cell.angle_beta   90.00
_cell.angle_gamma   90.00
#
_symmetry.space_group_name_H-M   'P 1'
#
loop_
_entity.id
_entity.type
_entity.pdbx_description
1 polymer ?
#
loop_
_entity_poly.entity_id
_entity_poly.type
_entity_poly.pdbx_seq_one_letter_code
_entity_poly.pdbx_strand_id
1 'polypeptide(L)'
;MDEKVPCSICFEECTPLSMPCCGKEKSTIHYCLPCIEVVCRLGDGLGRCPTCRQCIKADDGRVIVAEETGHCATCRQAARLVEGGQCEACLLGSRFCFSYECSRCRQVQRIPHPMWRYQGSPIEFGTSTWACHQQCGDFTHWRILAEDAARVPDMECPEGWGRREHWMQEVRNHRHPHHQRGGDCSIC
;
A
#
# COMPACT_ATOMS: atom_id res chain seq x y z
N MET A 1 -2.89 -10.30 39.56
CA MET A 1 -2.75 -8.85 39.76
C MET A 1 -2.37 -8.28 38.42
N ASP A 2 -3.21 -7.43 37.83
CA ASP A 2 -2.83 -6.73 36.60
C ASP A 2 -1.69 -5.77 36.91
N GLU A 3 -0.56 -5.97 36.24
CA GLU A 3 0.64 -5.14 36.41
C GLU A 3 0.36 -3.73 35.86
N LYS A 4 0.51 -2.71 36.72
CA LYS A 4 0.37 -1.31 36.30
C LYS A 4 1.68 -0.82 35.73
N VAL A 5 1.61 -0.14 34.59
CA VAL A 5 2.77 0.43 33.89
C VAL A 5 2.48 1.87 33.48
N PRO A 6 3.50 2.73 33.35
CA PRO A 6 3.30 4.12 32.95
C PRO A 6 2.85 4.23 31.49
N CYS A 7 1.81 5.03 31.24
CA CYS A 7 1.37 5.38 29.89
C CYS A 7 2.40 6.28 29.21
N SER A 8 2.78 5.98 27.97
CA SER A 8 3.75 6.75 27.18
C SER A 8 3.22 8.07 26.63
N ILE A 9 1.97 8.44 26.91
CA ILE A 9 1.36 9.73 26.52
C ILE A 9 1.20 10.65 27.74
N CYS A 10 0.48 10.21 28.78
CA CYS A 10 0.22 11.03 29.98
C CYS A 10 1.21 10.80 31.13
N PHE A 11 2.04 9.75 31.05
CA PHE A 11 3.00 9.34 32.09
C PHE A 11 2.38 8.87 33.41
N GLU A 12 1.07 8.68 33.47
CA GLU A 12 0.37 8.12 34.64
C GLU A 12 0.40 6.59 34.65
N GLU A 13 0.34 5.98 35.85
CA GLU A 13 0.23 4.54 36.02
C GLU A 13 -1.15 4.04 35.56
N CYS A 14 -1.16 3.04 34.68
CA CYS A 14 -2.39 2.52 34.10
C CYS A 14 -2.31 1.01 33.85
N THR A 15 -3.47 0.39 33.63
CA THR A 15 -3.53 -0.95 33.02
C THR A 15 -3.18 -0.78 31.53
N PRO A 16 -2.15 -1.48 31.03
CA PRO A 16 -1.72 -1.31 29.65
C PRO A 16 -2.80 -1.81 28.68
N LEU A 17 -3.16 -0.96 27.72
CA LEU A 17 -4.01 -1.34 26.61
C LEU A 17 -3.22 -2.19 25.61
N SER A 18 -3.80 -3.33 25.21
CA SER A 18 -3.26 -4.11 24.09
C SER A 18 -3.64 -3.47 22.76
N MET A 19 -2.64 -2.94 22.04
CA MET A 19 -2.85 -2.28 20.75
C MET A 19 -2.99 -3.31 19.61
N PRO A 20 -4.07 -3.30 18.81
CA PRO A 20 -4.35 -4.33 17.80
C PRO A 20 -3.42 -4.28 16.57
N CYS A 21 -2.71 -3.18 16.35
CA CYS A 21 -1.85 -2.98 15.17
C CYS A 21 -0.38 -3.36 15.42
N CYS A 22 0.20 -2.93 16.54
CA CYS A 22 1.62 -3.11 16.85
C CYS A 22 1.89 -3.51 18.31
N GLY A 23 0.85 -3.76 19.10
CA GLY A 23 0.97 -4.17 20.50
C GLY A 23 1.56 -5.57 20.57
N LYS A 24 2.81 -5.68 21.03
CA LYS A 24 3.47 -6.94 21.34
C LYS A 24 3.49 -7.12 22.85
N GLU A 25 3.40 -8.37 23.33
CA GLU A 25 3.42 -8.70 24.76
C GLU A 25 4.66 -8.18 25.52
N LYS A 26 5.79 -7.98 24.82
CA LYS A 26 7.04 -7.45 25.37
C LYS A 26 7.34 -6.02 24.96
N SER A 27 6.34 -5.26 24.51
CA SER A 27 6.51 -3.84 24.18
C SER A 27 6.95 -3.09 25.43
N THR A 28 7.96 -2.22 25.32
CA THR A 28 8.34 -1.26 26.38
C THR A 28 7.48 0.01 26.33
N ILE A 29 6.64 0.14 25.30
CA ILE A 29 5.74 1.27 25.08
C ILE A 29 4.33 0.80 25.39
N HIS A 30 3.68 1.52 26.30
CA HIS A 30 2.34 1.20 26.80
C HIS A 30 1.45 2.44 26.74
N TYR A 31 0.16 2.23 26.54
CA TYR A 31 -0.82 3.31 26.47
C TYR A 31 -2.01 2.99 27.37
N CYS A 32 -2.56 4.00 28.03
CA CYS A 32 -3.85 3.88 28.67
C CYS A 32 -4.97 4.10 27.63
N LEU A 33 -6.11 3.44 27.85
CA LEU A 33 -7.29 3.60 26.98
C LEU A 33 -7.75 5.07 26.88
N PRO A 34 -7.85 5.87 27.97
CA PRO A 34 -8.29 7.27 27.87
C PRO A 34 -7.43 8.12 26.93
N CYS A 35 -6.10 7.94 26.93
CA CYS A 35 -5.23 8.66 26.01
C CYS A 35 -5.49 8.27 24.55
N ILE A 36 -5.72 6.99 24.27
CA ILE A 36 -6.02 6.54 22.90
C ILE A 36 -7.42 7.01 22.46
N GLU A 37 -8.41 7.05 23.35
CA GLU A 37 -9.71 7.65 23.06
C GLU A 37 -9.60 9.14 22.69
N VAL A 38 -8.74 9.91 23.38
CA VAL A 38 -8.44 11.30 23.02
C VAL A 38 -7.80 11.38 21.64
N VAL A 39 -6.81 10.52 21.33
CA VAL A 39 -6.19 10.45 20.00
C VAL A 39 -7.23 10.19 18.91
N CYS A 40 -8.15 9.25 19.12
CA CYS A 40 -9.23 8.96 18.17
C CYS A 40 -10.21 10.13 18.04
N ARG A 41 -10.60 10.76 19.14
CA ARG A 41 -11.53 11.90 19.17
C ARG A 41 -10.97 13.12 18.44
N LEU A 42 -9.68 13.40 18.58
CA LEU A 42 -9.01 14.50 17.90
C LEU A 42 -8.94 14.30 16.37
N GLY A 43 -9.02 13.05 15.91
CA GLY A 43 -9.15 12.71 14.49
C GLY A 43 -10.59 12.40 14.07
N ASP A 44 -11.58 13.06 14.69
CA ASP A 44 -13.00 12.92 14.36
C ASP A 44 -13.53 11.48 14.46
N GLY A 45 -13.07 10.75 15.48
CA GLY A 45 -13.39 9.34 15.71
C GLY A 45 -12.36 8.36 15.12
N LEU A 46 -11.43 8.82 14.29
CA LEU A 46 -10.34 8.03 13.71
C LEU A 46 -8.97 8.57 14.11
N GLY A 47 -8.25 7.81 14.94
CA GLY A 47 -6.92 8.15 15.42
C GLY A 47 -5.81 7.52 14.59
N ARG A 48 -4.60 8.06 14.69
CA ARG A 48 -3.37 7.39 14.21
C ARG A 48 -2.64 6.82 15.42
N CYS A 49 -2.33 5.52 15.38
CA CYS A 49 -1.56 4.86 16.43
C CYS A 49 -0.25 5.65 16.69
N PRO A 50 0.04 6.06 17.95
CA PRO A 50 1.22 6.86 18.24
C PRO A 50 2.55 6.15 17.91
N THR A 51 2.57 4.81 17.86
CA THR A 51 3.76 4.03 17.52
C THR A 51 3.91 3.78 16.02
N CYS A 52 2.93 3.11 15.39
CA CYS A 52 3.05 2.63 14.01
C CYS A 52 2.26 3.47 12.99
N ARG A 53 1.54 4.50 13.44
CA ARG A 53 0.69 5.39 12.63
C ARG A 53 -0.45 4.71 11.88
N GLN A 54 -0.73 3.44 12.16
CA GLN A 54 -1.90 2.75 11.62
C GLN A 54 -3.19 3.42 12.10
N CYS A 55 -4.20 3.47 11.23
CA CYS A 55 -5.50 4.03 11.58
C CYS A 55 -6.20 3.15 12.61
N ILE A 56 -6.67 3.76 13.68
CA ILE A 56 -7.31 3.09 14.81
C ILE A 56 -8.59 3.82 15.19
N LYS A 57 -9.54 3.09 15.76
CA LYS A 57 -10.76 3.62 16.35
C LYS A 57 -10.88 3.09 17.77
N ALA A 58 -11.30 3.94 18.69
CA ALA A 58 -11.74 3.51 20.01
C ALA A 58 -13.26 3.28 19.96
N ASP A 59 -13.70 2.09 20.35
CA ASP A 59 -15.11 1.69 20.34
C ASP A 59 -15.38 0.79 21.55
N ASP A 60 -16.40 1.13 22.34
CA ASP A 60 -16.83 0.40 23.55
C ASP A 60 -15.68 -0.06 24.47
N GLY A 61 -14.79 0.86 24.82
CA GLY A 61 -13.65 0.61 25.70
C GLY A 61 -12.54 -0.28 25.10
N ARG A 62 -12.57 -0.51 23.78
CA ARG A 62 -11.55 -1.26 23.04
C ARG A 62 -11.00 -0.42 21.90
N VAL A 63 -9.83 -0.80 21.42
CA VAL A 63 -9.22 -0.19 20.23
C VAL A 63 -9.15 -1.22 19.13
N ILE A 64 -9.64 -0.84 17.95
CA ILE A 64 -9.62 -1.64 16.73
C ILE A 64 -8.78 -0.93 15.66
N VAL A 65 -8.20 -1.71 14.76
CA VAL A 65 -7.66 -1.14 13.52
C VAL A 65 -8.85 -0.71 12.66
N ALA A 66 -8.88 0.56 12.30
CA ALA A 66 -9.94 1.11 11.47
C ALA A 66 -9.49 1.20 10.02
N GLU A 67 -10.43 0.94 9.12
CA GLU A 67 -10.27 1.27 7.71
C GLU A 67 -10.83 2.67 7.47
N GLU A 68 -10.00 3.60 7.01
CA GLU A 68 -10.47 4.91 6.59
C GLU A 68 -11.17 4.74 5.24
N THR A 69 -12.49 4.93 5.16
CA THR A 69 -13.23 4.84 3.89
C THR A 69 -13.69 6.22 3.45
N GLY A 70 -13.55 6.53 2.17
CA GLY A 70 -13.97 7.82 1.62
C GLY A 70 -13.78 7.88 0.10
N HIS A 71 -13.83 9.08 -0.47
CA HIS A 71 -13.57 9.27 -1.90
C HIS A 71 -12.09 9.54 -2.12
N CYS A 72 -11.44 8.74 -2.96
CA CYS A 72 -10.02 8.91 -3.26
C CYS A 72 -9.75 10.30 -3.86
N ALA A 73 -8.74 11.01 -3.36
CA ALA A 73 -8.36 12.32 -3.88
C ALA A 73 -7.98 12.33 -5.37
N THR A 74 -7.53 11.18 -5.90
CA THR A 74 -7.04 11.04 -7.28
C THR A 74 -8.11 10.53 -8.25
N CYS A 75 -8.69 9.34 -8.02
CA CYS A 75 -9.71 8.79 -8.92
C CYS A 75 -11.14 9.17 -8.56
N ARG A 76 -11.38 9.81 -7.41
CA ARG A 76 -12.70 10.19 -6.87
C ARG A 76 -13.66 9.03 -6.64
N GLN A 77 -13.21 7.78 -6.70
CA GLN A 77 -14.03 6.63 -6.37
C GLN A 77 -14.08 6.41 -4.86
N ALA A 78 -15.23 5.92 -4.37
CA ALA A 78 -15.37 5.45 -2.99
C ALA A 78 -14.47 4.23 -2.76
N ALA A 79 -13.58 4.30 -1.78
CA ALA A 79 -12.59 3.27 -1.50
C ALA A 79 -12.07 3.37 -0.06
N ARG A 80 -11.34 2.32 0.36
CA ARG A 80 -10.44 2.40 1.52
C ARG A 80 -9.27 3.35 1.17
N LEU A 81 -9.14 4.40 1.96
CA LEU A 81 -8.07 5.38 1.89
C LEU A 81 -6.87 4.88 2.71
N VAL A 82 -5.68 5.18 2.21
CA VAL A 82 -4.41 4.78 2.81
C VAL A 82 -3.64 6.00 3.30
N GLU A 83 -2.74 6.52 2.48
CA GLU A 83 -1.90 7.66 2.77
C GLU A 83 -2.33 8.85 1.90
N GLY A 84 -2.38 10.05 2.48
CA GLY A 84 -2.72 11.28 1.75
C GLY A 84 -4.12 11.30 1.13
N GLY A 85 -5.08 10.54 1.67
CA GLY A 85 -6.44 10.45 1.11
C GLY A 85 -6.51 9.74 -0.24
N GLN A 86 -5.49 8.98 -0.62
CA GLN A 86 -5.49 8.17 -1.83
C GLN A 86 -5.98 6.75 -1.53
N CYS A 87 -6.61 6.09 -2.50
CA CYS A 87 -6.80 4.64 -2.44
C CYS A 87 -5.48 3.93 -2.78
N GLU A 88 -5.37 2.65 -2.45
CA GLU A 88 -4.17 1.84 -2.67
C GLU A 88 -3.73 1.82 -4.15
N ALA A 89 -4.70 1.72 -5.07
CA ALA A 89 -4.41 1.77 -6.51
C ALA A 89 -3.81 3.11 -6.91
N CYS A 90 -4.41 4.24 -6.55
CA CYS A 90 -3.87 5.56 -6.89
C CYS A 90 -2.53 5.85 -6.20
N LEU A 91 -2.31 5.36 -4.98
CA LEU A 91 -1.02 5.46 -4.31
C LEU A 91 0.08 4.72 -5.11
N LEU A 92 -0.22 3.50 -5.58
CA LEU A 92 0.67 2.75 -6.48
C LEU A 92 0.89 3.49 -7.81
N GLY A 93 -0.19 3.96 -8.44
CA GLY A 93 -0.11 4.73 -9.69
C GLY A 93 0.68 6.03 -9.55
N SER A 94 0.67 6.64 -8.37
CA SER A 94 1.48 7.84 -8.08
C SER A 94 2.97 7.51 -7.96
N ARG A 95 3.32 6.34 -7.38
CA ARG A 95 4.71 5.84 -7.32
C ARG A 95 5.24 5.46 -8.71
N PHE A 96 4.39 4.86 -9.54
CA PHE A 96 4.70 4.44 -10.90
C PHE A 96 3.86 5.23 -11.91
N CYS A 97 4.02 6.55 -11.90
CA CYS A 97 3.24 7.46 -12.74
C CYS A 97 3.71 7.37 -14.21
N PHE A 98 3.24 6.35 -14.92
CA PHE A 98 3.59 6.05 -16.30
C PHE A 98 2.79 6.85 -17.33
N SER A 99 3.28 6.79 -18.56
CA SER A 99 2.71 7.44 -19.74
C SER A 99 1.81 6.45 -20.48
N TYR A 100 0.64 6.95 -20.88
CA TYR A 100 -0.36 6.17 -21.59
C TYR A 100 -0.82 6.89 -22.85
N GLU A 101 -1.05 6.10 -23.89
CA GLU A 101 -1.62 6.52 -25.15
C GLU A 101 -3.15 6.42 -25.10
N CYS A 102 -3.82 7.47 -25.58
CA CYS A 102 -5.28 7.53 -25.67
C CYS A 102 -5.82 6.71 -26.85
N SER A 103 -6.89 5.91 -26.65
CA SER A 103 -7.49 5.11 -27.72
C SER A 103 -8.18 5.94 -28.81
N ARG A 104 -8.62 7.17 -28.48
CA ARG A 104 -9.33 8.07 -29.39
C ARG A 104 -8.40 9.01 -30.15
N CYS A 105 -7.63 9.85 -29.46
CA CYS A 105 -6.79 10.87 -30.09
C CYS A 105 -5.32 10.49 -30.23
N ARG A 106 -4.90 9.31 -29.73
CA ARG A 106 -3.53 8.81 -29.79
C ARG A 106 -2.48 9.67 -29.04
N GLN A 107 -2.91 10.75 -28.40
CA GLN A 107 -2.05 11.58 -27.55
C GLN A 107 -1.64 10.84 -26.29
N VAL A 108 -0.51 11.24 -25.72
CA VAL A 108 0.07 10.65 -24.53
C VAL A 108 -0.24 11.50 -23.30
N GLN A 109 -0.56 10.85 -22.18
CA GLN A 109 -0.79 11.49 -20.89
C GLN A 109 -0.17 10.66 -19.78
N ARG A 110 0.45 11.33 -18.79
CA ARG A 110 0.82 10.68 -17.53
C ARG A 110 -0.38 10.58 -16.62
N ILE A 111 -0.67 9.38 -16.13
CA ILE A 111 -1.87 9.10 -15.33
C ILE A 111 -1.42 8.58 -13.95
N PRO A 112 -1.75 9.27 -12.84
CA PRO A 112 -1.41 8.85 -11.48
C PRO A 112 -2.34 7.75 -10.96
N HIS A 113 -2.66 6.79 -11.82
CA HIS A 113 -3.48 5.61 -11.55
C HIS A 113 -2.90 4.45 -12.36
N PRO A 114 -2.87 3.22 -11.81
CA PRO A 114 -2.22 2.08 -12.42
C PRO A 114 -3.09 1.49 -13.55
N MET A 115 -3.33 2.27 -14.61
CA MET A 115 -4.17 1.86 -15.73
C MET A 115 -3.64 0.59 -16.41
N TRP A 116 -2.35 0.28 -16.27
CA TRP A 116 -1.78 -0.97 -16.79
C TRP A 116 -2.42 -2.23 -16.20
N ARG A 117 -2.94 -2.16 -14.96
CA ARG A 117 -3.61 -3.29 -14.30
C ARG A 117 -4.88 -3.76 -15.02
N TYR A 118 -5.44 -2.93 -15.89
CA TYR A 118 -6.68 -3.22 -16.62
C TYR A 118 -6.43 -3.66 -18.07
N GLN A 119 -5.18 -3.97 -18.44
CA GLN A 119 -4.82 -4.43 -19.79
C GLN A 119 -4.54 -5.93 -19.79
N GLY A 120 -5.10 -6.65 -20.77
CA GLY A 120 -4.79 -8.06 -21.00
C GLY A 120 -3.33 -8.29 -21.39
N SER A 121 -2.78 -7.41 -22.22
CA SER A 121 -1.38 -7.40 -22.66
C SER A 121 -0.84 -5.96 -22.76
N PRO A 122 0.49 -5.74 -22.79
CA PRO A 122 1.05 -4.38 -22.85
C PRO A 122 0.80 -3.66 -24.19
N ILE A 123 0.31 -4.35 -25.22
CA ILE A 123 0.06 -3.80 -26.55
C ILE A 123 -1.42 -3.44 -26.80
N GLU A 124 -2.31 -3.82 -25.87
CA GLU A 124 -3.75 -3.63 -25.97
C GLU A 124 -4.24 -2.46 -25.11
N PHE A 125 -5.37 -1.89 -25.49
CA PHE A 125 -6.09 -0.93 -24.65
C PHE A 125 -6.76 -1.63 -23.47
N GLY A 126 -6.69 -1.00 -22.29
CA GLY A 126 -7.31 -1.53 -21.08
C GLY A 126 -8.84 -1.37 -21.04
N THR A 127 -9.50 -2.10 -20.14
CA THR A 127 -10.96 -2.09 -19.96
C THR A 127 -11.47 -0.90 -19.14
N SER A 128 -10.63 -0.31 -18.31
CA SER A 128 -11.00 0.86 -17.50
C SER A 128 -10.77 2.16 -18.26
N THR A 129 -11.58 3.18 -17.96
CA THR A 129 -11.45 4.50 -18.57
C THR A 129 -10.82 5.52 -17.63
N TRP A 130 -10.19 6.53 -18.23
CA TRP A 130 -9.68 7.72 -17.53
C TRP A 130 -9.88 8.96 -18.41
N ALA A 131 -9.98 10.15 -17.80
CA ALA A 131 -10.18 11.40 -18.51
C ALA A 131 -8.96 11.79 -19.37
N CYS A 132 -9.20 12.11 -20.65
CA CYS A 132 -8.18 12.61 -21.56
C CYS A 132 -8.17 14.14 -21.55
N HIS A 133 -7.15 14.73 -20.96
CA HIS A 133 -6.95 16.17 -20.85
C HIS A 133 -6.15 16.76 -22.03
N GLN A 134 -5.75 15.94 -23.00
CA GLN A 134 -4.97 16.38 -24.16
C GLN A 134 -5.84 16.99 -25.25
N GLN A 135 -6.83 16.24 -25.74
CA GLN A 135 -7.66 16.67 -26.88
C GLN A 135 -9.12 16.22 -26.78
N CYS A 136 -9.41 15.05 -26.20
CA CYS A 136 -10.78 14.53 -26.19
C CYS A 136 -11.69 15.26 -25.21
N GLY A 137 -11.18 15.71 -24.05
CA GLY A 137 -11.97 16.34 -23.01
C GLY A 137 -12.99 15.40 -22.34
N ASP A 138 -12.77 14.10 -22.42
CA ASP A 138 -13.73 13.06 -22.03
C ASP A 138 -13.00 11.76 -21.62
N PHE A 139 -13.73 10.81 -21.04
CA PHE A 139 -13.22 9.51 -20.67
C PHE A 139 -12.94 8.62 -21.90
N THR A 140 -11.85 7.88 -21.83
CA THR A 140 -11.40 6.99 -22.90
C THR A 140 -10.58 5.84 -22.33
N HIS A 141 -10.22 4.88 -23.19
CA HIS A 141 -9.37 3.76 -22.83
C HIS A 141 -7.92 4.11 -23.08
N TRP A 142 -7.04 3.49 -22.31
CA TRP A 142 -5.63 3.85 -22.26
C TRP A 142 -4.76 2.62 -22.47
N ARG A 143 -3.68 2.81 -23.22
CA ARG A 143 -2.64 1.82 -23.39
C ARG A 143 -1.32 2.34 -22.82
N ILE A 144 -0.64 1.58 -21.98
CA ILE A 144 0.69 1.96 -21.48
C ILE A 144 1.70 2.00 -22.63
N LEU A 145 2.63 2.97 -22.61
CA LEU A 145 3.72 2.98 -23.59
C LEU A 145 4.69 1.82 -23.35
N ALA A 146 5.26 1.27 -24.42
CA ALA A 146 6.15 0.10 -24.36
C ALA A 146 7.36 0.31 -23.42
N GLU A 147 7.95 1.51 -23.43
CA GLU A 147 9.06 1.90 -22.57
C GLU A 147 8.70 1.83 -21.07
N ASP A 148 7.48 2.26 -20.73
CA ASP A 148 6.98 2.21 -19.36
C ASP A 148 6.47 0.82 -18.97
N ALA A 149 5.94 0.04 -19.92
CA ALA A 149 5.55 -1.35 -19.71
C ALA A 149 6.73 -2.24 -19.26
N ALA A 150 7.95 -1.94 -19.74
CA ALA A 150 9.17 -2.63 -19.31
C ALA A 150 9.54 -2.31 -17.85
N ARG A 151 9.04 -1.20 -17.29
CA ARG A 151 9.36 -0.71 -15.94
C ARG A 151 8.32 -1.09 -14.88
N VAL A 152 7.20 -1.70 -15.29
CA VAL A 152 6.20 -2.24 -14.35
C VAL A 152 6.87 -3.37 -13.54
N PRO A 153 6.85 -3.32 -12.20
CA PRO A 153 7.39 -4.40 -11.38
C PRO A 153 6.70 -5.74 -11.70
N ASP A 154 7.45 -6.84 -11.73
CA ASP A 154 6.89 -8.13 -12.14
C ASP A 154 5.73 -8.59 -11.22
N MET A 155 5.80 -8.30 -9.92
CA MET A 155 4.72 -8.58 -8.95
C MET A 155 3.45 -7.73 -9.16
N GLU A 156 3.55 -6.66 -9.93
CA GLU A 156 2.46 -5.72 -10.26
C GLU A 156 1.98 -5.88 -11.71
N CYS A 157 2.59 -6.78 -12.48
CA CYS A 157 2.19 -7.08 -13.84
C CYS A 157 0.87 -7.87 -13.85
N PRO A 158 -0.08 -7.54 -14.75
CA PRO A 158 -1.25 -8.38 -14.99
C PRO A 158 -0.84 -9.80 -15.39
N GLU A 159 -1.65 -10.79 -15.01
CA GLU A 159 -1.36 -12.20 -15.29
C GLU A 159 -1.18 -12.46 -16.80
N GLY A 160 -1.98 -11.82 -17.64
CA GLY A 160 -1.89 -11.94 -19.10
C GLY A 160 -0.57 -11.44 -19.73
N TRP A 161 0.29 -10.75 -18.97
CA TRP A 161 1.60 -10.29 -19.46
C TRP A 161 2.69 -11.36 -19.38
N GLY A 162 2.43 -12.50 -18.74
CA GLY A 162 3.35 -13.65 -18.73
C GLY A 162 4.67 -13.43 -17.97
N ARG A 163 4.75 -12.44 -17.08
CA ARG A 163 5.96 -12.19 -16.25
C ARG A 163 5.92 -12.84 -14.87
N ARG A 164 4.82 -13.52 -14.52
CA ARG A 164 4.64 -14.16 -13.22
C ARG A 164 5.65 -15.28 -12.99
N GLU A 165 5.90 -16.12 -13.99
CA GLU A 165 6.87 -17.20 -13.94
C GLU A 165 8.31 -16.68 -13.82
N HIS A 166 8.63 -15.57 -14.50
CA HIS A 166 9.92 -14.88 -14.39
C HIS A 166 10.19 -14.43 -12.95
N TRP A 167 9.21 -13.75 -12.33
CA TRP A 167 9.27 -13.35 -10.93
C TRP A 167 9.45 -14.54 -9.97
N MET A 168 8.67 -15.61 -10.15
CA MET A 168 8.82 -16.81 -9.31
C MET A 168 10.21 -17.42 -9.45
N GLN A 169 10.82 -17.37 -10.64
CA GLN A 169 12.17 -17.85 -10.88
C GLN A 169 13.21 -16.97 -10.19
N GLU A 170 13.07 -15.64 -10.23
CA GLU A 170 13.94 -14.73 -9.50
C GLU A 170 13.87 -14.95 -7.99
N VAL A 171 12.67 -15.16 -7.43
CA VAL A 171 12.49 -15.47 -6.01
C VAL A 171 13.19 -16.78 -5.64
N ARG A 172 13.09 -17.84 -6.48
CA ARG A 172 13.80 -19.11 -6.26
C ARG A 172 15.32 -18.90 -6.27
N ASN A 173 15.83 -18.13 -7.24
CA ASN A 173 17.26 -17.84 -7.35
C ASN A 173 17.79 -17.10 -6.12
N HIS A 174 17.03 -16.15 -5.57
CA HIS A 174 17.41 -15.41 -4.36
C HIS A 174 17.29 -16.25 -3.08
N ARG A 175 16.44 -17.29 -3.07
CA ARG A 175 16.25 -18.17 -1.91
C ARG A 175 17.30 -19.29 -1.79
N HIS A 176 18.17 -19.44 -2.78
CA HIS A 176 19.32 -20.37 -2.72
C HIS A 176 20.67 -19.65 -2.45
N PRO A 177 21.00 -19.26 -1.21
CA PRO A 177 22.37 -19.02 -0.82
C PRO A 177 23.04 -20.30 -0.28
N HIS A 178 24.13 -20.71 -0.93
CA HIS A 178 25.24 -21.55 -0.42
C HIS A 178 24.97 -23.00 0.08
N HIS A 179 24.95 -23.95 -0.86
CA HIS A 179 25.30 -25.35 -0.55
C HIS A 179 26.34 -25.94 -1.51
N GLN A 180 27.35 -25.15 -1.88
CA GLN A 180 28.57 -25.63 -2.54
C GLN A 180 29.77 -24.76 -2.13
N ARG A 181 30.23 -24.89 -0.87
CA ARG A 181 31.63 -24.61 -0.48
C ARG A 181 31.99 -25.50 0.72
N GLY A 182 32.58 -26.64 0.42
CA GLY A 182 33.18 -27.56 1.38
C GLY A 182 33.58 -28.85 0.66
N GLY A 183 34.85 -29.14 0.40
CA GLY A 183 36.07 -28.38 0.67
C GLY A 183 37.23 -29.05 -0.04
N ASP A 184 38.17 -28.25 -0.53
CA ASP A 184 39.54 -28.71 -0.79
C ASP A 184 40.39 -28.24 0.39
N CYS A 185 40.67 -29.19 1.29
CA CYS A 185 41.73 -29.05 2.28
C CYS A 185 42.92 -29.86 1.76
N SER A 186 43.78 -29.22 0.99
CA SER A 186 45.12 -29.74 0.68
C SER A 186 46.07 -29.20 1.75
N ILE A 187 46.44 -30.08 2.67
CA ILE A 187 47.52 -29.85 3.65
C ILE A 187 48.85 -30.20 2.97
N CYS A 188 49.76 -29.23 2.97
CA CYS A 188 51.21 -29.46 2.92
C CYS A 188 51.76 -29.20 4.32
#